data_AF-A0A1A8LML8-F1
#
_entry.id   AF-A0A1A8LML8-F1
#
_cell.length_a   1.000
_cell.length_b   1.000
_cell.length_c   1.000
_cell.angle_alpha   90.00
_cell.angle_beta   90.00
_cell.angle_gamma   90.00
#
_symmetry.space_group_name_H-M   'P 1'
#
loop_
_entity.id
_entity.type
_entity.pdbx_description
1 polymer ?
#
loop_
_entity_poly.entity_id
_entity_poly.type
_entity_poly.pdbx_seq_one_letter_code
_entity_poly.pdbx_strand_id
1 'polypeptide(L)'
;NALQLAVGNEHLEVTEQLLKKDGLARIGDGLLLAISKGYVRIVEAILAHPAFGGGLRLALSPLEQEMRDDDFYAYDEDGTRFSHDITPIILAAHCQE
;
A
#
# COMPACT_ATOMS: atom_id res chain seq x y z
N ASN A 1 -3.73 0.57 11.01
CA ASN A 1 -4.83 -0.42 10.93
C ASN A 1 -4.26 -1.83 11.01
N ALA A 2 -5.11 -2.86 11.08
CA ALA A 2 -4.66 -4.26 11.23
C ALA A 2 -3.75 -4.73 10.08
N LEU A 3 -4.00 -4.28 8.85
CA LEU A 3 -3.17 -4.61 7.69
C LEU A 3 -1.75 -4.05 7.83
N GLN A 4 -1.62 -2.76 8.13
CA GLN A 4 -0.32 -2.10 8.32
C GLN A 4 0.51 -2.77 9.43
N LEU A 5 -0.14 -3.23 10.51
CA LEU A 5 0.52 -3.98 11.58
C LEU A 5 0.99 -5.36 11.13
N ALA A 6 0.16 -6.10 10.38
CA ALA A 6 0.54 -7.41 9.84
C ALA A 6 1.71 -7.29 8.85
N VAL A 7 1.64 -6.32 7.94
CA VAL A 7 2.72 -6.03 6.97
C VAL A 7 3.99 -5.60 7.69
N GLY A 8 3.91 -4.67 8.65
CA GLY A 8 5.06 -4.15 9.38
C GLY A 8 5.84 -5.22 10.16
N ASN A 9 5.18 -6.32 10.54
CA ASN A 9 5.79 -7.47 11.22
C ASN A 9 6.02 -8.68 10.28
N GLU A 10 5.92 -8.50 8.97
CA GLU A 10 6.13 -9.55 7.96
C GLU A 10 5.21 -10.79 8.11
N HIS A 11 4.01 -10.61 8.68
CA HIS A 11 3.05 -11.69 8.84
C HIS A 11 2.26 -11.93 7.54
N LEU A 12 2.84 -12.70 6.62
CA LEU A 12 2.23 -12.98 5.31
C LEU A 12 0.83 -13.60 5.41
N GLU A 13 0.66 -14.67 6.18
CA GLU A 13 -0.63 -15.38 6.29
C GLU A 13 -1.74 -14.49 6.87
N VAL A 14 -1.38 -13.64 7.84
CA VAL A 14 -2.32 -12.67 8.42
C VAL A 14 -2.67 -11.60 7.38
N THR A 15 -1.68 -11.13 6.61
CA THR A 15 -1.88 -10.17 5.51
C THR A 15 -2.85 -10.73 4.47
N GLU A 16 -2.61 -11.96 3.98
CA GLU A 16 -3.49 -12.64 3.02
C GLU A 16 -4.91 -12.81 3.56
N GLN A 17 -5.07 -13.13 4.84
CA GLN A 17 -6.39 -13.29 5.44
C GLN A 17 -7.12 -11.95 5.62
N LEU A 18 -6.40 -10.87 5.90
CA LEU A 18 -6.97 -9.52 5.98
C LEU A 18 -7.40 -9.00 4.61
N LEU A 19 -6.62 -9.27 3.56
CA LEU A 19 -6.93 -8.87 2.17
C LEU A 19 -8.20 -9.51 1.60
N LYS A 20 -8.74 -10.56 2.22
CA LYS A 20 -10.03 -11.17 1.85
C LYS A 20 -11.25 -10.41 2.39
N LYS A 21 -11.05 -9.42 3.28
CA LYS A 21 -12.14 -8.65 3.86
C LYS A 21 -12.54 -7.49 2.96
N ASP A 22 -13.84 -7.35 2.73
CA ASP A 22 -14.39 -6.18 2.04
C ASP A 22 -14.21 -4.90 2.87
N GLY A 23 -14.10 -3.76 2.18
CA GLY A 23 -14.01 -2.44 2.82
C GLY A 23 -12.70 -2.19 3.56
N LEU A 24 -11.64 -2.94 3.28
CA LEU A 24 -10.33 -2.71 3.88
C LEU A 24 -9.76 -1.36 3.41
N ALA A 25 -9.58 -0.43 4.34
CA ALA A 25 -8.96 0.87 4.08
C ALA A 25 -7.44 0.80 4.10
N ARG A 26 -6.76 1.83 3.57
CA ARG A 26 -5.29 2.03 3.65
C ARG A 26 -4.46 0.87 3.08
N ILE A 27 -4.98 0.19 2.04
CA ILE A 27 -4.28 -0.88 1.34
C ILE A 27 -3.01 -0.33 0.65
N GLY A 28 -3.09 0.88 0.12
CA GLY A 28 -1.97 1.58 -0.51
C GLY A 28 -0.83 1.86 0.46
N ASP A 29 -1.10 2.31 1.69
CA ASP A 29 -0.03 2.46 2.70
C ASP A 29 0.62 1.11 3.04
N GLY A 30 -0.18 0.05 3.17
CA GLY A 30 0.33 -1.30 3.37
C GLY A 30 1.28 -1.73 2.24
N LEU A 31 0.95 -1.41 0.99
CA LEU A 31 1.83 -1.66 -0.16
C LEU A 31 3.15 -0.89 -0.04
N LEU A 32 3.11 0.41 0.22
CA LEU A 32 4.32 1.23 0.32
C LEU A 32 5.22 0.78 1.47
N LEU A 33 4.63 0.39 2.60
CA LEU A 33 5.37 -0.19 3.73
C LEU A 33 6.08 -1.49 3.32
N ALA A 34 5.38 -2.42 2.65
CA ALA A 34 5.97 -3.67 2.20
C ALA A 34 7.13 -3.45 1.20
N ILE A 35 6.97 -2.53 0.25
CA ILE A 35 8.03 -2.13 -0.70
C ILE A 35 9.24 -1.58 0.06
N SER A 36 9.03 -0.65 0.98
CA SER A 36 10.12 -0.03 1.75
C SER A 36 10.94 -1.01 2.60
N LYS A 37 10.39 -2.21 2.84
CA LYS A 37 10.99 -3.27 3.65
C LYS A 37 11.54 -4.44 2.82
N GLY A 38 11.31 -4.49 1.51
CA GLY A 38 11.74 -5.60 0.66
C GLY A 38 10.90 -6.88 0.80
N TYR A 39 9.66 -6.78 1.30
CA TYR A 39 8.82 -7.95 1.55
C TYR A 39 8.11 -8.42 0.27
N VAL A 40 8.87 -9.00 -0.67
CA VAL A 40 8.41 -9.37 -2.02
C VAL A 40 7.10 -10.16 -2.00
N ARG A 41 7.00 -11.22 -1.18
CA ARG A 41 5.78 -12.06 -1.12
C ARG A 41 4.55 -11.30 -0.63
N ILE A 42 4.75 -10.35 0.29
CA ILE A 42 3.67 -9.50 0.81
C ILE A 42 3.25 -8.49 -0.27
N VAL A 43 4.21 -7.91 -0.99
CA VAL A 43 3.94 -7.04 -2.14
C VAL A 43 3.09 -7.77 -3.19
N GLU A 44 3.48 -8.99 -3.56
CA GLU A 44 2.72 -9.83 -4.51
C GLU A 44 1.28 -10.09 -4.02
N ALA A 45 1.12 -10.48 -2.75
CA ALA A 45 -0.19 -10.71 -2.16
C ALA A 45 -1.08 -9.45 -2.18
N ILE A 46 -0.51 -8.28 -1.87
CA ILE A 46 -1.24 -7.00 -1.90
C ILE A 46 -1.60 -6.60 -3.33
N LEU A 47 -0.69 -6.76 -4.30
CA LEU A 47 -0.94 -6.43 -5.72
C LEU A 47 -2.01 -7.31 -6.36
N ALA A 48 -2.21 -8.54 -5.86
CA ALA A 48 -3.31 -9.41 -6.28
C ALA A 48 -4.70 -8.91 -5.84
N HIS A 49 -4.78 -7.91 -4.95
CA HIS A 49 -6.05 -7.39 -4.45
C HIS A 49 -6.80 -6.59 -5.54
N PRO A 50 -8.13 -6.77 -5.71
CA PRO A 50 -8.92 -6.12 -6.75
C PRO A 50 -8.86 -4.58 -6.76
N ALA A 51 -8.54 -3.96 -5.62
CA ALA A 51 -8.35 -2.50 -5.55
C ALA A 51 -7.24 -1.97 -6.48
N PHE A 52 -6.33 -2.82 -6.94
CA PHE A 52 -5.30 -2.49 -7.92
C PHE A 52 -5.65 -2.87 -9.37
N GLY A 53 -6.80 -3.51 -9.61
CA GLY A 53 -7.17 -4.10 -10.90
C GLY A 53 -7.28 -3.12 -12.09
N GLY A 54 -7.29 -1.80 -11.84
CA GLY A 54 -7.27 -0.77 -12.87
C GLY A 54 -5.91 -0.13 -13.13
N GLY A 55 -4.85 -0.51 -12.40
CA GLY A 55 -3.48 0.03 -12.52
C GLY A 55 -3.29 1.51 -12.13
N LEU A 56 -4.36 2.29 -12.09
CA LEU A 56 -4.34 3.73 -11.83
C LEU A 56 -3.81 4.08 -10.44
N ARG A 57 -4.04 3.20 -9.46
CA ARG A 57 -3.48 3.32 -8.10
C ARG A 57 -1.97 3.19 -8.07
N LEU A 58 -1.38 2.46 -9.02
CA LEU A 58 0.07 2.28 -9.11
C LEU A 58 0.76 3.41 -9.87
N ALA A 59 0.02 4.08 -10.76
CA ALA A 59 0.57 5.10 -11.67
C ALA A 59 0.49 6.53 -11.13
N LEU A 60 -0.56 6.84 -10.35
CA LEU A 60 -0.78 8.18 -9.80
C LEU A 60 -0.12 8.33 -8.43
N SER A 61 0.42 9.51 -8.15
CA SER A 61 0.94 9.85 -6.81
C SER A 61 -0.22 10.06 -5.83
N PRO A 62 0.00 9.86 -4.51
CA PRO A 62 -1.01 10.17 -3.50
C PRO A 62 -1.65 11.56 -3.69
N LEU A 63 -0.86 12.58 -4.04
CA LEU A 63 -1.36 13.93 -4.32
C LEU A 63 -2.37 13.96 -5.47
N GLU A 64 -2.10 13.27 -6.58
CA GLU A 64 -3.02 13.16 -7.72
C GLU A 64 -4.27 12.34 -7.37
N GLN A 65 -4.19 11.53 -6.32
CA GLN A 65 -5.29 10.70 -5.83
C GLN A 65 -6.14 11.35 -4.75
N GLU A 66 -5.67 12.39 -4.06
CA GLU A 66 -6.45 13.12 -3.05
C GLU A 66 -7.78 13.65 -3.62
N MET A 67 -7.81 14.00 -4.90
CA MET A 67 -9.05 14.39 -5.59
C MET A 67 -10.12 13.28 -5.66
N ARG A 68 -9.78 12.04 -5.29
CA ARG A 68 -10.66 10.86 -5.28
C ARG A 68 -11.19 10.53 -3.88
N ASP A 69 -10.79 11.29 -2.86
CA ASP A 69 -11.31 11.27 -1.49
C ASP A 69 -11.42 9.84 -0.91
N ASP A 70 -10.33 9.07 -0.99
CA ASP A 70 -10.24 7.79 -0.30
C ASP A 70 -8.92 7.65 0.46
N ASP A 71 -9.02 7.15 1.69
CA ASP A 71 -7.91 6.89 2.63
C ASP A 71 -6.97 5.77 2.13
N PHE A 72 -6.73 5.64 0.83
CA PHE A 72 -6.02 4.53 0.23
C PHE A 72 -4.53 4.53 0.59
N TYR A 73 -3.89 5.70 0.50
CA TYR A 73 -2.48 5.92 0.84
C TYR A 73 -2.27 6.59 2.20
N ALA A 74 -3.35 6.91 2.92
CA ALA A 74 -3.26 7.50 4.25
C ALA A 74 -2.60 6.52 5.23
N TYR A 75 -1.65 7.03 6.01
CA TYR A 75 -1.00 6.28 7.08
C TYR A 75 -1.84 6.37 8.36
N ASP A 76 -2.14 7.59 8.77
CA ASP A 76 -2.98 7.99 9.90
C ASP A 76 -3.94 9.12 9.48
N GLU A 77 -4.42 9.93 10.42
CA GLU A 77 -5.31 11.08 10.14
C GLU A 77 -4.54 12.30 9.63
N ASP A 78 -3.20 12.29 9.72
CA ASP A 78 -2.34 13.45 9.48
C ASP A 78 -1.62 13.37 8.11
N GLY A 79 -1.78 12.29 7.36
CA GLY A 79 -1.36 12.21 5.95
C GLY A 79 -0.77 10.87 5.51
N THR A 80 0.10 10.92 4.49
CA THR A 80 0.75 9.75 3.89
C THR A 80 2.09 9.43 4.55
N ARG A 81 2.50 8.15 4.53
CA ARG A 81 3.78 7.70 5.13
C ARG A 81 5.01 8.27 4.43
N PHE A 82 4.95 8.40 3.12
CA PHE A 82 6.01 8.97 2.28
C PHE A 82 5.52 10.30 1.69
N SER A 83 6.41 11.04 1.04
CA SER A 83 6.00 12.26 0.31
C SER A 83 4.85 11.96 -0.65
N HIS A 84 3.92 12.91 -0.79
CA HIS A 84 2.71 12.77 -1.61
C HIS A 84 3.01 12.63 -3.12
N ASP A 85 4.25 12.87 -3.54
CA ASP A 85 4.73 12.68 -4.91
C ASP A 85 5.30 11.27 -5.18
N ILE A 86 5.43 10.43 -4.14
CA ILE A 86 6.05 9.11 -4.25
C ILE A 86 5.01 8.07 -4.67
N THR A 87 5.13 7.59 -5.91
CA THR A 87 4.40 6.42 -6.39
C THR A 87 5.09 5.12 -5.96
N PRO A 88 4.38 3.97 -5.99
CA PRO A 88 4.98 2.68 -5.64
C PRO A 88 6.25 2.35 -6.43
N ILE A 89 6.30 2.67 -7.73
CA ILE A 89 7.48 2.38 -8.57
C ILE A 89 8.66 3.30 -8.24
N ILE A 90 8.41 4.58 -7.92
CA ILE A 90 9.44 5.51 -7.49
C ILE A 90 10.05 5.04 -6.16
N LEU A 91 9.22 4.61 -5.21
CA LEU A 91 9.68 4.06 -3.93
C LEU A 91 10.54 2.80 -4.14
N ALA A 92 10.08 1.86 -4.96
CA ALA A 92 10.82 0.64 -5.26
C ALA A 92 12.20 0.94 -5.87
N ALA A 93 12.29 1.92 -6.78
CA ALA A 93 13.55 2.34 -7.37
C ALA A 93 14.50 2.98 -6.35
N HIS A 94 13.97 3.68 -5.34
CA HIS A 94 14.77 4.27 -4.26
C HIS A 94 15.32 3.23 -3.29
N CYS A 95 14.61 2.13 -3.07
CA CYS A 95 14.98 1.12 -2.09
C CYS A 95 16.14 0.21 -2.53
N GLN A 96 16.52 0.22 -3.82
CA GLN A 96 17.64 -0.54 -4.43
C GLN A 96 17.92 -1.87 -3.72
N GLU A 97 17.12 -2.89 -4.05
CA GLU A 97 17.44 -4.29 -3.70
C GLU A 97 18.42 -4.91 -4.68
#